data_AF-A0A4P6FG00-F1
#
_entry.id   AF-A0A4P6FG00-F1
#
_cell.length_a   1.000
_cell.length_b   1.000
_cell.length_c   1.000
_cell.angle_alpha   90.00
_cell.angle_beta   90.00
_cell.angle_gamma   90.00
#
_symmetry.space_group_name_H-M   'P 1'
#
loop_
_entity.id
_entity.type
_entity.pdbx_description
1 polymer ?
#
loop_
_entity_poly.entity_id
_entity_poly.type
_entity_poly.pdbx_seq_one_letter_code
_entity_poly.pdbx_strand_id
1 'polypeptide(L)'
;MTRTTTSRTASLAALSAAALLVGSLTGCTAIEDVLSKQERADYQTYDEAQRGWPDGPIPGWIPAESTDLHLLRTTDGSNEIVAFESAADLMTDGCEPRPRHNMPGLTADWGLEAYPDTVLLCADWEVAATDGGWFGWRITGTIDE
;
A
#
# COMPACT_ATOMS: atom_id res chain seq x y z
N MET A 1 -20.77 48.43 55.13
CA MET A 1 -21.40 47.77 53.96
C MET A 1 -20.77 46.38 53.83
N THR A 2 -21.36 45.33 54.39
CA THR A 2 -22.27 44.32 53.80
C THR A 2 -21.61 43.24 52.91
N ARG A 3 -21.52 42.03 53.49
CA ARG A 3 -21.60 40.64 52.96
C ARG A 3 -20.88 40.20 51.66
N THR A 4 -20.01 39.21 51.88
CA THR A 4 -19.84 37.89 51.23
C THR A 4 -20.77 37.52 50.07
N THR A 5 -20.21 36.97 48.97
CA THR A 5 -20.86 35.91 48.15
C THR A 5 -19.82 34.98 47.50
N THR A 6 -20.17 33.70 47.52
CA THR A 6 -19.45 32.45 47.25
C THR A 6 -19.47 32.03 45.77
N SER A 7 -18.59 31.07 45.43
CA SER A 7 -18.78 30.01 44.40
C SER A 7 -18.43 30.43 42.96
N ARG A 8 -17.90 29.58 42.06
CA ARG A 8 -17.93 28.11 41.96
C ARG A 8 -16.73 27.65 41.11
N THR A 9 -16.19 26.52 41.50
CA THR A 9 -15.30 25.63 40.75
C THR A 9 -15.78 25.36 39.32
N ALA A 10 -14.89 25.46 38.34
CA ALA A 10 -15.04 24.80 37.05
C ALA A 10 -13.80 23.94 36.80
N SER A 11 -13.95 22.65 37.08
CA SER A 11 -12.99 21.60 36.73
C SER A 11 -12.90 21.51 35.21
N LEU A 12 -11.74 21.87 34.63
CA LEU A 12 -11.44 21.57 33.23
C LEU A 12 -10.85 20.16 33.16
N ALA A 13 -11.57 19.34 32.40
CA ALA A 13 -11.38 17.92 32.21
C ALA A 13 -9.96 17.57 31.75
N ALA A 14 -9.39 16.54 32.38
CA ALA A 14 -8.21 15.84 31.91
C ALA A 14 -8.53 15.16 30.56
N LEU A 15 -7.91 15.64 29.49
CA LEU A 15 -7.81 14.90 28.23
C LEU A 15 -6.67 13.89 28.38
N SER A 16 -7.00 12.70 28.86
CA SER A 16 -6.13 11.54 28.81
C SER A 16 -5.95 11.13 27.35
N ALA A 17 -4.87 11.58 26.71
CA ALA A 17 -4.42 11.04 25.44
C ALA A 17 -3.92 9.61 25.66
N ALA A 18 -4.83 8.64 25.55
CA ALA A 18 -4.48 7.24 25.45
C ALA A 18 -3.86 7.02 24.08
N ALA A 19 -2.53 7.15 23.99
CA ALA A 19 -1.76 6.65 22.87
C ALA A 19 -1.89 5.13 22.87
N LEU A 20 -2.83 4.61 22.08
CA LEU A 20 -2.90 3.21 21.71
C LEU A 20 -1.70 2.94 20.80
N LEU A 21 -0.56 2.60 21.42
CA LEU A 21 0.52 1.90 20.74
C LEU A 21 0.00 0.49 20.45
N VAL A 22 -0.70 0.34 19.33
CA VAL A 22 -0.97 -0.97 18.75
C VAL A 22 0.40 -1.48 18.32
N GLY A 23 0.91 -2.48 19.05
CA GLY A 23 2.19 -3.09 18.75
C GLY A 23 2.15 -3.59 17.32
N SER A 24 2.95 -2.96 16.45
CA SER A 24 3.16 -3.40 15.09
C SER A 24 3.75 -4.81 15.17
N LEU A 25 3.03 -5.77 14.59
CA LEU A 25 3.65 -7.01 14.15
C LEU A 25 4.59 -6.62 13.01
N THR A 26 5.77 -6.07 13.33
CA THR A 26 6.86 -5.88 12.37
C THR A 26 7.44 -7.26 12.07
N GLY A 27 6.69 -8.04 11.31
CA GLY A 27 7.06 -9.37 10.90
C GLY A 27 6.66 -9.49 9.45
N CYS A 28 7.65 -9.57 8.56
CA CYS A 28 7.47 -10.15 7.25
C CYS A 28 6.79 -11.51 7.44
N THR A 29 5.48 -11.59 7.25
CA THR A 29 4.83 -12.88 7.05
C THR A 29 5.06 -13.27 5.60
N ALA A 30 6.33 -13.51 5.26
CA ALA A 30 6.72 -14.29 4.10
C ALA A 30 6.29 -15.73 4.36
N ILE A 31 4.98 -15.96 4.24
CA ILE A 31 4.41 -17.29 4.25
C ILE A 31 4.55 -17.77 2.82
N GLU A 32 5.59 -18.54 2.56
CA GLU A 32 5.62 -19.42 1.41
C GLU A 32 4.55 -20.49 1.64
N ASP A 33 3.38 -20.30 1.04
CA ASP A 33 2.40 -21.37 0.98
C ASP A 33 2.79 -22.31 -0.17
N VAL A 34 3.56 -23.34 0.19
CA VAL A 34 4.07 -24.37 -0.72
C VAL A 34 2.95 -25.05 -1.52
N LEU A 35 1.71 -25.05 -1.01
CA LEU A 35 0.56 -25.58 -1.74
C LEU A 35 0.07 -24.61 -2.82
N SER A 36 0.10 -23.30 -2.57
CA SER A 36 -0.36 -22.28 -3.51
C SER A 36 0.72 -21.69 -4.42
N LYS A 37 2.01 -21.99 -4.17
CA LYS A 37 3.17 -21.45 -4.92
C LYS A 37 3.18 -19.93 -4.98
N GLN A 38 2.81 -19.31 -3.87
CA GLN A 38 2.76 -17.86 -3.72
C GLN A 38 3.61 -17.43 -2.52
N GLU A 39 4.19 -16.25 -2.66
CA GLU A 39 4.92 -15.52 -1.64
C GLU A 39 4.17 -14.22 -1.36
N ARG A 40 3.92 -13.93 -0.09
CA ARG A 40 3.33 -12.67 0.37
C ARG A 40 4.34 -11.91 1.22
N ALA A 41 4.36 -10.59 1.11
CA ALA A 41 5.10 -9.76 2.05
C ALA A 41 4.30 -8.49 2.36
N ASP A 42 4.44 -8.01 3.58
CA ASP A 42 3.77 -6.82 4.07
C ASP A 42 4.81 -5.93 4.77
N TYR A 43 4.84 -4.64 4.43
CA TYR A 43 5.79 -3.66 4.94
C TYR A 43 5.06 -2.41 5.39
N GLN A 44 5.39 -1.88 6.56
CA GLN A 44 4.69 -0.68 7.07
C GLN A 44 5.22 0.60 6.43
N THR A 45 6.47 0.59 5.95
CA THR A 45 7.14 1.76 5.37
C THR A 45 7.92 1.40 4.12
N TYR A 46 8.10 2.37 3.23
CA TYR A 46 8.97 2.25 2.07
C TYR A 46 10.40 1.78 2.44
N ASP A 47 10.98 2.29 3.53
CA ASP A 47 12.34 1.89 3.95
C ASP A 47 12.43 0.40 4.34
N GLU A 48 11.38 -0.15 4.96
CA GLU A 48 11.29 -1.58 5.24
C GLU A 48 11.19 -2.40 3.97
N ALA A 49 10.32 -1.97 3.05
CA ALA A 49 10.16 -2.59 1.75
C ALA A 49 11.47 -2.56 0.95
N GLN A 50 12.19 -1.43 0.94
CA GLN A 50 13.47 -1.31 0.25
C GLN A 50 14.56 -2.27 0.78
N ARG A 51 14.50 -2.64 2.06
CA ARG A 51 15.41 -3.62 2.68
C ARG A 51 14.97 -5.07 2.50
N GLY A 52 13.67 -5.30 2.32
CA GLY A 52 13.06 -6.62 2.38
C GLY A 52 12.38 -7.09 1.10
N TRP A 53 12.38 -6.28 0.02
CA TRP A 53 11.75 -6.63 -1.25
C TRP A 53 12.39 -7.89 -1.84
N PRO A 54 11.60 -8.86 -2.33
CA PRO A 54 12.15 -10.05 -2.95
C PRO A 54 12.83 -9.71 -4.28
N ASP A 55 13.90 -10.44 -4.60
CA ASP A 55 14.60 -10.41 -5.88
C ASP A 55 15.21 -9.06 -6.32
N GLY A 56 15.30 -8.06 -5.43
CA GLY A 56 15.99 -6.81 -5.75
C GLY A 56 15.44 -5.59 -5.02
N PRO A 57 15.67 -4.38 -5.56
CA PRO A 57 15.08 -3.17 -5.01
C PRO A 57 13.58 -3.12 -5.28
N ILE A 58 12.86 -2.43 -4.40
CA ILE A 58 11.47 -2.02 -4.62
C ILE A 58 11.32 -1.30 -5.98
N PRO A 59 10.22 -1.52 -6.75
CA PRO A 59 10.00 -0.85 -8.03
C PRO A 59 10.10 0.67 -7.92
N GLY A 60 10.88 1.28 -8.81
CA GLY A 60 11.22 2.71 -8.73
C GLY A 60 10.06 3.67 -8.98
N TRP A 61 8.91 3.18 -9.44
CA TRP A 61 7.68 3.96 -9.57
C TRP A 61 6.90 4.07 -8.25
N ILE A 62 7.24 3.28 -7.23
CA ILE A 62 6.62 3.38 -5.90
C ILE A 62 7.23 4.59 -5.17
N PRO A 63 6.42 5.58 -4.76
CA PRO A 63 6.91 6.77 -4.08
C PRO A 63 7.55 6.47 -2.73
N ALA A 64 8.58 7.23 -2.35
CA ALA A 64 9.36 7.00 -1.14
C ALA A 64 8.59 7.27 0.17
N GLU A 65 7.49 8.02 0.12
CA GLU A 65 6.60 8.30 1.25
C GLU A 65 5.50 7.24 1.43
N SER A 66 5.47 6.22 0.59
CA SER A 66 4.44 5.17 0.63
C SER A 66 4.46 4.39 1.95
N THR A 67 3.26 4.03 2.40
CA THR A 67 3.02 3.24 3.62
C THR A 67 2.12 2.05 3.32
N ASP A 68 2.06 1.11 4.27
CA ASP A 68 1.22 -0.09 4.20
C ASP A 68 1.33 -0.84 2.85
N LEU A 69 2.56 -1.23 2.51
CA LEU A 69 2.86 -1.89 1.26
C LEU A 69 2.58 -3.39 1.38
N HIS A 70 1.74 -3.89 0.49
CA HIS A 70 1.41 -5.30 0.35
C HIS A 70 1.95 -5.83 -0.97
N LEU A 71 2.60 -6.99 -0.93
CA LEU A 71 3.12 -7.70 -2.08
C LEU A 71 2.55 -9.11 -2.09
N LEU A 72 2.04 -9.56 -3.24
CA LEU A 72 1.73 -10.97 -3.49
C LEU A 72 2.29 -11.36 -4.85
N ARG A 73 3.06 -12.44 -4.90
CA ARG A 73 3.66 -12.94 -6.13
C ARG A 73 3.65 -14.45 -6.20
N THR A 74 3.76 -15.01 -7.40
CA THR A 74 4.06 -16.43 -7.56
C THR A 74 5.55 -16.67 -7.26
N THR A 75 5.89 -17.84 -6.72
CA THR A 75 7.28 -18.22 -6.41
C THR A 75 8.19 -18.28 -7.65
N ASP A 76 7.60 -18.39 -8.84
CA ASP A 76 8.32 -18.34 -10.12
C ASP A 76 8.45 -16.92 -10.70
N GLY A 77 7.92 -15.90 -10.00
CA GLY A 77 7.96 -14.49 -10.41
C GLY A 77 7.12 -14.15 -11.65
N SER A 78 6.32 -15.09 -12.15
CA SER A 78 5.51 -14.90 -13.35
C SER A 78 4.35 -13.94 -13.15
N ASN A 79 3.81 -13.85 -11.93
CA ASN A 79 2.76 -12.91 -11.58
C ASN A 79 3.12 -12.20 -10.28
N GLU A 80 2.81 -10.91 -10.23
CA GLU A 80 3.10 -10.07 -9.08
C GLU A 80 2.08 -8.94 -9.03
N ILE A 81 1.53 -8.71 -7.84
CA ILE A 81 0.64 -7.59 -7.53
C ILE A 81 1.15 -6.87 -6.29
N VAL A 82 0.96 -5.55 -6.27
CA VAL A 82 1.35 -4.68 -5.17
C VAL A 82 0.22 -3.71 -4.85
N ALA A 83 0.02 -3.41 -3.57
CA ALA A 83 -0.79 -2.29 -3.13
C ALA A 83 -0.05 -1.48 -2.08
N PHE A 84 -0.31 -0.17 -2.03
CA PHE A 84 0.22 0.70 -0.99
C PHE A 84 -0.63 1.96 -0.84
N GLU A 85 -0.52 2.61 0.31
CA GLU A 85 -1.05 3.94 0.56
C GLU A 85 -0.03 5.02 0.15
N SER A 86 -0.49 6.04 -0.55
CA SER A 86 0.31 7.22 -0.92
C SER A 86 -0.61 8.36 -1.37
N ALA A 87 -0.19 9.60 -1.07
CA ALA A 87 -0.86 10.80 -1.56
C ALA A 87 -0.21 11.37 -2.84
N ALA A 88 0.87 10.76 -3.33
CA ALA A 88 1.56 11.21 -4.54
C ALA A 88 0.79 10.80 -5.80
N ASP A 89 0.88 11.66 -6.82
CA ASP A 89 0.36 11.38 -8.15
C ASP A 89 1.46 10.71 -9.01
N LEU A 90 1.26 9.46 -9.40
CA LEU A 90 2.25 8.70 -10.16
C LEU A 90 2.47 9.22 -11.59
N MET A 91 1.57 10.07 -12.13
CA MET A 91 1.79 10.67 -13.45
C MET A 91 3.03 11.57 -13.50
N THR A 92 3.49 12.11 -12.36
CA THR A 92 4.71 12.93 -12.34
C THR A 92 6.00 12.11 -12.39
N ASP A 93 5.91 10.79 -12.21
CA ASP A 93 7.06 9.87 -12.10
C ASP A 93 7.28 9.00 -13.35
N GLY A 94 6.77 9.47 -14.50
CA GLY A 94 6.98 8.81 -15.79
C GLY A 94 5.99 7.68 -16.08
N CYS A 95 4.92 7.57 -15.29
CA CYS A 95 3.79 6.72 -15.62
C CYS A 95 2.83 7.42 -16.58
N GLU A 96 2.33 6.70 -17.59
CA GLU A 96 1.44 7.27 -18.61
C GLU A 96 0.07 6.58 -18.65
N PRO A 97 -1.04 7.32 -18.83
CA PRO A 97 -2.35 6.72 -18.97
C PRO A 97 -2.48 5.95 -20.29
N ARG A 98 -2.95 4.70 -20.21
CA ARG A 98 -3.13 3.79 -21.35
C ARG A 98 -4.37 2.91 -21.15
N PRO A 99 -4.97 2.38 -22.24
CA PRO A 99 -5.94 1.31 -22.11
C PRO A 99 -5.33 0.12 -21.39
N ARG A 100 -6.07 -0.49 -20.46
CA ARG A 100 -5.65 -1.68 -19.74
C ARG A 100 -5.41 -2.84 -20.71
N HIS A 101 -4.25 -3.46 -20.61
CA HIS A 101 -3.80 -4.55 -21.45
C HIS A 101 -4.28 -5.90 -20.93
N ASN A 102 -4.06 -6.20 -19.65
CA ASN A 102 -4.40 -7.50 -19.06
C ASN A 102 -5.07 -7.36 -17.69
N MET A 103 -5.58 -8.48 -17.18
CA MET A 103 -6.01 -8.58 -15.78
C MET A 103 -4.83 -9.13 -14.97
N PRO A 104 -4.70 -8.80 -13.68
CA PRO A 104 -3.74 -9.48 -12.83
C PRO A 104 -4.03 -10.99 -12.80
N GLY A 105 -2.97 -11.79 -12.87
CA GLY A 105 -3.06 -13.26 -12.69
C GLY A 105 -3.20 -13.69 -11.23
N LEU A 106 -3.21 -12.74 -10.30
CA LEU A 106 -3.35 -12.94 -8.86
C LEU A 106 -4.48 -12.07 -8.30
N THR A 107 -5.06 -12.52 -7.20
CA THR A 107 -6.09 -11.78 -6.45
C THR A 107 -5.72 -11.77 -4.99
N ALA A 108 -5.96 -10.63 -4.33
CA ALA A 108 -5.80 -10.49 -2.90
C ALA A 108 -7.00 -9.76 -2.29
N ASP A 109 -7.13 -9.87 -0.97
CA ASP A 109 -8.17 -9.21 -0.17
C ASP A 109 -8.09 -7.68 -0.22
N TRP A 110 -6.89 -7.13 -0.44
CA TRP A 110 -6.61 -5.71 -0.67
C TRP A 110 -6.63 -5.29 -2.14
N GLY A 111 -7.01 -6.20 -3.05
CA GLY A 111 -7.11 -5.90 -4.48
C GLY A 111 -8.30 -5.03 -4.84
N LEU A 112 -8.34 -4.61 -6.11
CA LEU A 112 -9.49 -3.87 -6.65
C LEU A 112 -10.72 -4.77 -6.79
N GLU A 113 -11.88 -4.26 -6.37
CA GLU A 113 -13.17 -4.90 -6.64
C GLU A 113 -13.57 -4.79 -8.12
N ALA A 114 -13.20 -3.68 -8.76
CA ALA A 114 -13.44 -3.41 -10.17
C ALA A 114 -12.21 -2.77 -10.80
N TYR A 115 -11.83 -3.27 -11.98
CA TYR A 115 -10.66 -2.80 -12.71
C TYR A 115 -11.06 -1.76 -13.74
N PRO A 116 -10.38 -0.60 -13.81
CA PRO A 116 -10.67 0.41 -14.80
C PRO A 116 -10.23 -0.04 -16.21
N ASP A 117 -10.87 0.54 -17.23
CA ASP A 117 -10.46 0.34 -18.63
C ASP A 117 -9.21 1.14 -18.98
N THR A 118 -8.87 2.17 -18.19
CA THR A 118 -7.68 3.00 -18.35
C THR A 118 -6.85 2.94 -17.07
N VAL A 119 -5.57 2.64 -17.22
CA VAL A 119 -4.58 2.46 -16.15
C VAL A 119 -3.35 3.32 -16.43
N LEU A 120 -2.47 3.46 -15.46
CA LEU A 120 -1.14 4.01 -15.66
C LEU A 120 -0.17 2.89 -16.00
N LEU A 121 0.61 3.06 -17.07
CA LEU A 121 1.74 2.20 -17.39
C LEU A 121 3.00 2.75 -16.70
N CYS A 122 3.48 2.04 -15.69
CA CYS A 122 4.67 2.38 -14.91
C CYS A 122 5.76 1.32 -15.17
N ALA A 123 6.63 1.55 -16.15
CA ALA A 123 7.55 0.53 -16.65
C ALA A 123 6.82 -0.75 -17.11
N ASP A 124 7.02 -1.89 -16.45
CA ASP A 124 6.36 -3.17 -16.74
C ASP A 124 5.12 -3.44 -15.86
N TRP A 125 4.56 -2.39 -15.26
CA TRP A 125 3.38 -2.46 -14.38
C TRP A 125 2.20 -1.69 -14.95
N GLU A 126 1.01 -2.24 -14.81
CA GLU A 126 -0.23 -1.49 -14.89
C GLU A 126 -0.66 -1.11 -13.48
N VAL A 127 -0.97 0.16 -13.28
CA VAL A 127 -1.25 0.73 -11.97
C VAL A 127 -2.57 1.50 -12.02
N ALA A 128 -3.42 1.27 -11.02
CA ALA A 128 -4.69 1.93 -10.87
C ALA A 128 -4.79 2.56 -9.48
N ALA A 129 -5.44 3.73 -9.41
CA ALA A 129 -5.70 4.39 -8.15
C ALA A 129 -6.70 3.60 -7.30
N THR A 130 -6.50 3.63 -5.99
CA THR A 130 -7.46 3.21 -4.97
C THR A 130 -7.95 4.43 -4.20
N ASP A 131 -8.83 4.25 -3.21
CA ASP A 131 -9.30 5.36 -2.37
C ASP A 131 -8.17 6.01 -1.54
N GLY A 132 -7.07 5.30 -1.28
CA GLY A 132 -5.98 5.73 -0.39
C GLY A 132 -4.56 5.63 -0.97
N GLY A 133 -4.43 5.18 -2.21
CA GLY A 133 -3.13 4.99 -2.85
C GLY A 133 -3.25 4.28 -4.18
N TRP A 134 -2.49 3.20 -4.35
CA TRP A 134 -2.30 2.59 -5.67
C TRP A 134 -2.27 1.07 -5.58
N PHE A 135 -2.79 0.44 -6.63
CA PHE A 135 -2.74 -1.00 -6.85
C PHE A 135 -2.07 -1.26 -8.21
N GLY A 136 -0.97 -2.00 -8.21
CA GLY A 136 -0.20 -2.34 -9.40
C GLY A 136 -0.17 -3.84 -9.66
N TRP A 137 -0.15 -4.23 -10.94
CA TRP A 137 0.13 -5.59 -11.34
C TRP A 137 1.12 -5.64 -12.49
N ARG A 138 2.00 -6.64 -12.46
CA ARG A 138 2.96 -6.87 -13.53
C ARG A 138 2.26 -7.34 -14.80
N ILE A 139 2.68 -6.76 -15.92
CA ILE A 139 2.23 -7.19 -17.23
C ILE A 139 2.83 -8.56 -17.53
N THR A 140 1.97 -9.47 -17.97
CA THR A 140 2.38 -10.81 -18.38
C THR A 140 2.26 -10.93 -19.90
N GLY A 141 3.38 -11.24 -20.57
CA GLY A 141 3.48 -11.28 -22.03
C GLY A 141 4.26 -10.10 -22.64
N THR A 142 4.44 -10.11 -23.96
CA THR A 142 5.06 -8.99 -24.72
C THR A 142 4.02 -7.90 -25.01
N ILE A 143 4.41 -6.64 -24.84
CA ILE A 143 3.57 -5.45 -25.08
C ILE A 143 3.57 -5.02 -26.58
N ASP A 144 4.30 -5.74 -27.44
CA ASP A 144 4.37 -5.53 -28.90
C ASP A 144 3.48 -6.58 -29.61
N GLU A 145 2.56 -6.29 -30.55
CA GLU A 145 2.39 -5.21 -31.55
C GLU A 145 0.96 -4.63 -31.63
#